data_AF-A0A814L303-F1
#
_entry.id   AF-A0A814L303-F1
#
_cell.length_a   1.000
_cell.length_b   1.000
_cell.length_c   1.000
_cell.angle_alpha   90.00
_cell.angle_beta   90.00
_cell.angle_gamma   90.00
#
_symmetry.space_group_name_H-M   'P 1'
#
loop_
_entity.id
_entity.type
_entity.pdbx_description
1 polymer ?
#
loop_
_entity_poly.entity_id
_entity_poly.type
_entity_poly.pdbx_seq_one_letter_code
_entity_poly.pdbx_strand_id
1 'polypeptide(L)'
;MVSYLVLFAFLLFSSKSFAQQELSSANDDECDPKTASWTSWFNTQNPRTTTNGNDIEDISVIRKIDPDAVRCDTVLNVEYSVVGKSHNETSLYQTLVNNNGVFCMGSTTSRCPDYRVRFCCPSQQEPQPQCGETFRQPHTNSPLRIVNGFEAVPHSFPWAVSLQYKNVHDCGGVIIDQWHILTAAHCLDYSNDLGNYFARVGAHNRLSSGQLMPIAELVIHPTYNEPRSTDDIGIIRLASPITFSQDVQPICLVDNAAEPPLDSTVYVVGWGNTAHQMWNSSSPVLLQARLRVISDCSMYFAYEAISQVCTAHTGPADRDHGSCQGDSGGGLLYFKNGRWYAAGVVSYAIGCGQQAFPTVFTKTASYIEWIREIINRPRVN
;
A
#
# COMPACT_ATOMS: atom_id res chain seq x y z
N MET A 1 47.54 75.10 -26.26
CA MET A 1 46.08 75.20 -26.08
C MET A 1 45.76 74.47 -24.77
N VAL A 2 45.70 75.13 -23.61
CA VAL A 2 44.51 75.82 -23.02
C VAL A 2 43.33 74.83 -22.95
N SER A 3 42.66 74.47 -21.85
CA SER A 3 42.64 74.89 -20.44
C SER A 3 41.88 73.84 -19.59
N TYR A 4 42.16 73.85 -18.28
CA TYR A 4 41.37 73.45 -17.09
C TYR A 4 39.93 72.92 -17.23
N LEU A 5 39.60 71.85 -16.48
CA LEU A 5 38.57 71.86 -15.43
C LEU A 5 38.56 70.56 -14.59
N VAL A 6 38.78 70.73 -13.29
CA VAL A 6 38.49 69.77 -12.22
C VAL A 6 37.05 70.03 -11.75
N LEU A 7 36.20 69.01 -11.64
CA LEU A 7 35.06 69.03 -10.70
C LEU A 7 34.53 67.62 -10.39
N PHE A 8 34.34 67.38 -9.10
CA PHE A 8 33.80 66.20 -8.41
C PHE A 8 32.40 65.79 -8.90
N ALA A 9 32.13 64.48 -8.96
CA ALA A 9 30.77 63.95 -8.89
C ALA A 9 30.71 62.60 -8.14
N PHE A 10 30.11 62.70 -6.95
CA PHE A 10 29.55 61.71 -6.01
C PHE A 10 29.46 60.22 -6.41
N LEU A 11 29.86 59.39 -5.43
CA LEU A 11 29.46 58.00 -5.24
C LEU A 11 27.94 57.83 -5.39
N LEU A 12 27.52 57.06 -6.39
CA LEU A 12 26.22 56.39 -6.42
C LEU A 12 26.47 54.91 -6.68
N PHE A 13 26.55 54.13 -5.60
CA PHE A 13 26.28 52.70 -5.69
C PHE A 13 24.82 52.55 -6.10
N SER A 14 24.60 52.28 -7.39
CA SER A 14 23.31 51.90 -7.93
C SER A 14 22.83 50.64 -7.20
N SER A 15 21.70 50.79 -6.52
CA SER A 15 20.84 49.74 -6.03
C SER A 15 20.50 48.79 -7.18
N LYS A 16 21.23 47.68 -7.29
CA LYS A 16 20.74 46.54 -8.05
C LYS A 16 19.53 46.00 -7.30
N SER A 17 18.35 46.37 -7.82
CA SER A 17 17.07 45.72 -7.58
C SER A 17 17.28 44.20 -7.51
N PHE A 18 17.07 43.62 -6.34
CA PHE A 18 16.90 42.20 -6.19
C PHE A 18 15.62 41.86 -6.95
N ALA A 19 15.77 41.15 -8.06
CA ALA A 19 14.66 40.69 -8.87
C ALA A 19 13.74 39.83 -8.00
N GLN A 20 12.50 40.29 -7.87
CA GLN A 20 11.39 39.58 -7.27
C GLN A 20 11.07 38.42 -8.21
N GLN A 21 11.64 37.25 -7.94
CA GLN A 21 11.24 36.03 -8.63
C GLN A 21 9.89 35.63 -8.02
N GLU A 22 8.79 35.93 -8.73
CA GLU A 22 7.48 35.36 -8.41
C GLU A 22 7.62 33.83 -8.49
N LEU A 23 7.66 33.20 -7.32
CA LEU A 23 7.64 31.76 -7.20
C LEU A 23 6.24 31.30 -7.61
N SER A 24 6.18 30.55 -8.70
CA SER A 24 4.98 29.84 -9.12
C SER A 24 4.45 29.05 -7.94
N SER A 25 3.20 29.30 -7.53
CA SER A 25 2.48 28.45 -6.60
C SER A 25 2.56 27.01 -7.11
N ALA A 26 3.29 26.13 -6.41
CA ALA A 26 3.21 24.71 -6.68
C ALA A 26 1.73 24.32 -6.63
N ASN A 27 1.23 23.62 -7.65
CA ASN A 27 -0.13 23.10 -7.63
C ASN A 27 -0.25 22.16 -6.42
N ASP A 28 -1.37 22.22 -5.69
CA ASP A 28 -1.61 21.38 -4.50
C ASP A 28 -1.36 19.88 -4.77
N ASP A 29 -1.52 19.43 -6.02
CA ASP A 29 -1.30 18.06 -6.49
C ASP A 29 0.18 17.61 -6.47
N GLU A 30 1.15 18.53 -6.48
CA GLU A 30 2.59 18.23 -6.44
C GLU A 30 3.14 18.12 -5.00
N CYS A 31 2.34 18.54 -4.01
CA CYS A 31 2.75 18.65 -2.62
C CYS A 31 2.41 17.37 -1.85
N ASP A 32 3.37 16.76 -1.14
CA ASP A 32 3.03 15.65 -0.23
C ASP A 32 2.18 16.16 0.95
N PRO A 33 0.90 15.75 1.07
CA PRO A 33 0.02 16.21 2.14
C PRO A 33 0.51 15.82 3.54
N LYS A 34 1.38 14.80 3.67
CA LYS A 34 2.03 14.42 4.94
C LYS A 34 3.13 15.40 5.37
N THR A 35 3.70 16.15 4.42
CA THR A 35 4.76 17.15 4.69
C THR A 35 4.21 18.57 4.81
N ALA A 36 2.98 18.82 4.35
CA ALA A 36 2.32 20.11 4.37
C ALA A 36 1.74 20.53 5.74
N SER A 37 2.16 19.89 6.84
CA SER A 37 1.70 20.24 8.19
C SER A 37 2.35 21.53 8.70
N TRP A 38 1.58 22.35 9.41
CA TRP A 38 2.07 23.56 10.07
C TRP A 38 2.97 23.20 11.25
N THR A 39 4.12 23.87 11.35
CA THR A 39 5.01 23.83 12.50
C THR A 39 4.38 24.49 13.74
N SER A 40 5.05 24.32 14.87
CA SER A 40 4.92 25.25 15.99
C SER A 40 5.33 26.69 15.60
N TRP A 41 5.02 27.65 16.47
CA TRP A 41 5.28 29.06 16.21
C TRP A 41 6.74 29.43 16.55
N PHE A 42 7.36 30.21 15.68
CA PHE A 42 8.74 30.68 15.73
C PHE A 42 8.79 32.19 16.01
N ASN A 43 9.94 32.68 16.52
CA ASN A 43 10.34 34.07 16.88
C ASN A 43 10.77 34.28 18.35
N THR A 44 10.26 33.51 19.33
CA THR A 44 10.73 33.65 20.74
C THR A 44 11.97 32.81 21.08
N GLN A 45 12.34 31.85 20.22
CA GLN A 45 13.39 30.86 20.51
C GLN A 45 14.74 31.17 19.85
N ASN A 46 14.84 32.22 19.01
CA ASN A 46 16.07 32.58 18.30
C ASN A 46 16.27 34.11 18.25
N PRO A 47 16.91 34.71 19.27
CA PRO A 47 17.02 36.16 19.38
C PRO A 47 18.22 36.72 18.58
N ARG A 48 18.39 36.35 17.30
CA ARG A 48 19.41 37.02 16.46
C ARG A 48 18.88 38.34 15.93
N THR A 49 18.74 39.28 16.86
CA THR A 49 18.62 40.70 16.53
C THR A 49 19.92 41.15 15.88
N THR A 50 19.97 41.17 14.56
CA THR A 50 20.78 42.19 13.88
C THR A 50 20.31 43.55 14.43
N THR A 51 21.21 44.54 14.53
CA THR A 51 20.90 45.88 15.06
C THR A 51 19.74 46.60 14.33
N ASN A 52 19.21 46.00 13.26
CA ASN A 52 18.22 46.56 12.36
C ASN A 52 16.86 45.82 12.41
N GLY A 53 16.67 44.82 13.28
CA GLY A 53 15.37 44.14 13.46
C GLY A 53 15.03 43.07 12.41
N ASN A 54 15.98 42.68 11.55
CA ASN A 54 15.81 41.59 10.59
C ASN A 54 16.07 40.24 11.26
N ASP A 55 15.24 39.24 10.92
CA ASP A 55 15.37 37.85 11.36
C ASP A 55 15.31 36.87 10.18
N ILE A 56 16.19 35.87 10.19
CA ILE A 56 16.31 34.82 9.17
C ILE A 56 16.16 33.48 9.87
N GLU A 57 15.05 32.78 9.59
CA GLU A 57 14.88 31.39 10.04
C GLU A 57 15.18 30.44 8.88
N ASP A 58 16.40 29.92 8.89
CA ASP A 58 16.87 28.93 7.92
C ASP A 58 16.29 27.53 8.25
N ILE A 59 16.00 26.70 7.25
CA ILE A 59 15.54 25.32 7.37
C ILE A 59 16.46 24.50 8.29
N SER A 60 17.76 24.75 8.26
CA SER A 60 18.73 24.09 9.15
C SER A 60 18.54 24.48 10.62
N VAL A 61 18.00 25.67 10.91
CA VAL A 61 17.63 26.11 12.26
C VAL A 61 16.26 25.53 12.63
N ILE A 62 15.30 25.57 11.70
CA ILE A 62 13.96 24.99 11.90
C ILE A 62 14.06 23.49 12.20
N ARG A 63 14.86 22.73 11.45
CA ARG A 63 15.12 21.29 11.69
C ARG A 63 15.75 20.99 13.05
N LYS A 64 16.41 21.95 13.71
CA LYS A 64 16.94 21.76 15.07
C LYS A 64 15.86 21.91 16.14
N ILE A 65 14.85 22.73 15.87
CA ILE A 65 13.74 23.01 16.79
C ILE A 65 12.62 22.00 16.59
N ASP A 66 12.28 21.73 15.33
CA ASP A 66 11.28 20.78 14.88
C ASP A 66 11.87 19.93 13.73
N PRO A 67 12.51 18.79 14.05
CA PRO A 67 13.12 17.91 13.07
C PRO A 67 12.12 17.37 12.02
N ASP A 68 10.83 17.36 12.36
CA ASP A 68 9.76 16.84 11.53
C ASP A 68 9.15 17.90 10.59
N ALA A 69 9.45 19.18 10.80
CA ALA A 69 8.93 20.30 10.02
C ALA A 69 9.30 20.27 8.53
N VAL A 70 10.47 19.69 8.18
CA VAL A 70 10.97 19.61 6.79
C VAL A 70 11.58 18.24 6.53
N ARG A 71 10.86 17.42 5.75
CA ARG A 71 11.22 16.00 5.50
C ARG A 71 11.84 15.74 4.13
N CYS A 72 12.20 16.77 3.38
CA CYS A 72 12.75 16.67 2.03
C CYS A 72 14.00 17.53 1.85
N ASP A 73 14.89 17.10 0.94
CA ASP A 73 16.09 17.86 0.57
C ASP A 73 15.78 19.00 -0.42
N THR A 74 14.68 18.91 -1.16
CA THR A 74 14.21 19.95 -2.08
C THR A 74 12.83 20.42 -1.63
N VAL A 75 12.68 21.70 -1.35
CA VAL A 75 11.40 22.34 -1.00
C VAL A 75 10.84 23.01 -2.25
N LEU A 76 9.59 22.70 -2.60
CA LEU A 76 8.88 23.30 -3.74
C LEU A 76 8.32 24.68 -3.41
N ASN A 77 7.74 24.82 -2.21
CA ASN A 77 7.12 26.06 -1.76
C ASN A 77 7.15 26.16 -0.23
N VAL A 78 7.06 27.37 0.32
CA VAL A 78 6.95 27.61 1.77
C VAL A 78 5.84 28.61 2.04
N GLU A 79 4.94 28.25 2.93
CA GLU A 79 3.90 29.15 3.41
C GLU A 79 4.14 29.55 4.86
N TYR A 80 3.66 30.73 5.24
CA TYR A 80 3.72 31.22 6.61
C TYR A 80 2.37 31.80 7.05
N SER A 81 2.10 31.76 8.35
CA SER A 81 0.92 32.35 8.97
C SER A 81 1.35 33.05 10.26
N VAL A 82 1.03 34.34 10.37
CA VAL A 82 1.25 35.10 11.61
C VAL A 82 0.29 34.61 12.68
N VAL A 83 0.79 34.37 13.89
CA VAL A 83 0.00 33.88 15.04
C VAL A 83 0.10 34.78 16.27
N GLY A 84 1.07 35.70 16.32
CA GLY A 84 1.25 36.68 17.41
C GLY A 84 0.71 38.09 17.10
N LYS A 85 0.60 38.94 18.14
CA LYS A 85 0.25 40.37 17.97
C LYS A 85 1.43 41.12 17.35
N SER A 86 1.21 41.80 16.24
CA SER A 86 2.24 42.56 15.53
C SER A 86 2.91 43.60 16.44
N HIS A 87 4.23 43.57 16.55
CA HIS A 87 4.97 44.81 16.78
C HIS A 87 4.95 45.59 15.44
N ASN A 88 4.54 46.85 15.48
CA ASN A 88 4.29 47.78 14.36
C ASN A 88 4.83 47.35 12.97
N GLU A 89 3.94 47.37 11.97
CA GLU A 89 4.18 47.30 10.52
C GLU A 89 5.50 46.63 10.12
N THR A 90 5.60 45.33 10.41
CA THR A 90 6.68 44.49 9.92
C THR A 90 6.14 43.70 8.73
N SER A 91 6.73 43.87 7.55
CA SER A 91 6.38 43.11 6.37
C SER A 91 7.19 41.80 6.36
N LEU A 92 6.52 40.69 6.62
CA LEU A 92 7.07 39.35 6.31
C LEU A 92 7.04 39.16 4.79
N TYR A 93 8.16 38.75 4.21
CA TYR A 93 8.24 38.42 2.80
C TYR A 93 8.64 36.95 2.66
N GLN A 94 7.93 36.21 1.81
CA GLN A 94 8.45 34.95 1.30
C GLN A 94 9.62 35.31 0.38
N THR A 95 10.84 35.03 0.80
CA THR A 95 11.96 34.94 -0.12
C THR A 95 12.67 33.64 0.19
N LEU A 96 12.55 32.70 -0.74
CA LEU A 96 13.43 31.54 -0.80
C LEU A 96 14.84 32.07 -1.09
N VAL A 97 15.58 32.44 -0.06
CA VAL A 97 17.01 32.67 -0.22
C VAL A 97 17.64 31.27 -0.33
N ASN A 98 17.95 30.84 -1.56
CA ASN A 98 18.59 29.56 -1.86
C ASN A 98 17.86 28.31 -1.33
N ASN A 99 16.52 28.27 -1.38
CA ASN A 99 15.68 27.16 -0.88
C ASN A 99 15.74 26.90 0.63
N ASN A 100 16.23 27.85 1.43
CA ASN A 100 16.61 27.57 2.81
C ASN A 100 15.77 28.24 3.89
N GLY A 101 14.60 28.86 3.66
CA GLY A 101 13.77 29.33 4.80
C GLY A 101 12.83 30.51 4.55
N VAL A 102 12.38 31.14 5.65
CA VAL A 102 11.51 32.33 5.67
C VAL A 102 12.27 33.53 6.21
N PHE A 103 12.09 34.70 5.58
CA PHE A 103 12.80 35.92 5.93
C PHE A 103 11.86 37.02 6.39
N CYS A 104 12.17 37.62 7.54
CA CYS A 104 11.45 38.76 8.09
C CYS A 104 12.33 40.01 8.02
N MET A 105 11.86 41.05 7.32
CA MET A 105 12.52 42.36 7.30
C MET A 105 11.82 43.34 8.23
N GLY A 106 12.53 43.79 9.25
CA GLY A 106 12.12 44.88 10.12
C GLY A 106 12.51 46.23 9.55
N SER A 107 11.61 47.21 9.63
CA SER A 107 12.05 48.60 9.77
C SER A 107 12.85 48.70 11.07
N THR A 108 13.86 49.57 11.12
CA THR A 108 14.94 49.69 12.13
C THR A 108 14.51 49.78 13.62
N THR A 109 13.23 49.64 13.92
CA THR A 109 12.60 49.74 15.24
C THR A 109 11.62 48.61 15.60
N SER A 110 11.32 47.66 14.70
CA SER A 110 10.29 46.62 14.93
C SER A 110 10.88 45.21 15.01
N ARG A 111 10.35 44.40 15.94
CA ARG A 111 10.62 42.95 16.02
C ARG A 111 9.66 42.20 15.11
N CYS A 112 10.12 41.09 14.54
CA CYS A 112 9.28 40.16 13.81
C CYS A 112 8.11 39.67 14.68
N PRO A 113 6.92 39.45 14.10
CA PRO A 113 5.81 38.84 14.83
C PRO A 113 6.04 37.34 15.00
N ASP A 114 5.34 36.69 15.93
CA ASP A 114 5.34 35.22 15.99
C ASP A 114 4.61 34.64 14.78
N TYR A 115 5.20 33.66 14.11
CA TYR A 115 4.65 33.03 12.91
C TYR A 115 4.89 31.52 12.92
N ARG A 116 4.03 30.77 12.23
CA ARG A 116 4.23 29.36 11.91
C ARG A 116 4.47 29.21 10.41
N VAL A 117 5.16 28.15 10.01
CA VAL A 117 5.44 27.85 8.60
C VAL A 117 4.96 26.45 8.24
N ARG A 118 4.75 26.19 6.95
CA ARG A 118 4.64 24.83 6.41
C ARG A 118 5.44 24.73 5.11
N PHE A 119 6.07 23.59 4.91
CA PHE A 119 6.95 23.35 3.76
C PHE A 119 6.25 22.39 2.80
N CYS A 120 6.21 22.76 1.54
CA CYS A 120 5.75 21.89 0.49
C CYS A 120 6.92 21.08 -0.06
N CYS A 121 6.95 19.78 0.25
CA CYS A 121 7.89 18.85 -0.33
C CYS A 121 7.29 18.21 -1.60
N PRO A 122 8.13 17.86 -2.60
CA PRO A 122 7.68 17.08 -3.74
C PRO A 122 7.02 15.81 -3.23
N SER A 123 5.82 15.53 -3.72
CA SER A 123 5.22 14.20 -3.64
C SER A 123 6.20 13.23 -4.31
N GLN A 124 6.94 12.47 -3.50
CA GLN A 124 7.56 11.28 -4.02
C GLN A 124 6.40 10.35 -4.35
N GLN A 125 6.02 10.28 -5.63
CA GLN A 125 5.43 9.05 -6.14
C GLN A 125 6.46 7.97 -5.82
N GLU A 126 6.32 7.32 -4.67
CA GLU A 126 6.94 6.01 -4.51
C GLU A 126 6.48 5.22 -5.74
N PRO A 127 7.41 4.63 -6.51
CA PRO A 127 7.04 3.89 -7.70
C PRO A 127 5.95 2.91 -7.29
N GLN A 128 4.77 3.06 -7.91
CA GLN A 128 3.62 2.19 -7.63
C GLN A 128 4.14 0.75 -7.69
N PRO A 129 3.93 -0.05 -6.64
CA PRO A 129 4.53 -1.36 -6.56
C PRO A 129 4.15 -2.19 -7.77
N GLN A 130 5.15 -2.80 -8.38
CA GLN A 130 4.91 -3.70 -9.48
C GLN A 130 4.31 -4.99 -8.94
N CYS A 131 3.24 -5.45 -9.57
CA CYS A 131 2.54 -6.64 -9.12
C CYS A 131 3.46 -7.88 -9.15
N GLY A 132 3.21 -8.83 -8.26
CA GLY A 132 3.81 -10.16 -8.28
C GLY A 132 5.30 -10.19 -7.91
N GLU A 133 5.82 -9.11 -7.33
CA GLU A 133 7.21 -9.03 -6.85
C GLU A 133 7.27 -9.24 -5.33
N THR A 134 8.31 -9.93 -4.87
CA THR A 134 8.55 -10.17 -3.45
C THR A 134 10.02 -9.94 -3.12
N PHE A 135 10.27 -9.26 -2.01
CA PHE A 135 11.62 -8.98 -1.52
C PHE A 135 12.24 -10.17 -0.78
N ARG A 136 11.42 -11.18 -0.43
CA ARG A 136 11.83 -12.37 0.31
C ARG A 136 11.40 -13.61 -0.48
N GLN A 137 12.38 -14.45 -0.81
CA GLN A 137 12.11 -15.63 -1.62
C GLN A 137 11.37 -16.69 -0.81
N PRO A 138 10.23 -17.21 -1.30
CA PRO A 138 9.54 -18.32 -0.65
C PRO A 138 10.32 -19.63 -0.84
N HIS A 139 9.97 -20.64 -0.06
CA HIS A 139 10.55 -21.97 -0.21
C HIS A 139 10.02 -22.65 -1.49
N THR A 140 10.66 -22.41 -2.62
CA THR A 140 10.30 -23.03 -3.92
C THR A 140 11.16 -24.25 -4.27
N ASN A 141 12.35 -24.35 -3.69
CA ASN A 141 13.37 -25.37 -4.00
C ASN A 141 13.62 -26.40 -2.90
N SER A 142 12.85 -26.41 -1.80
CA SER A 142 13.06 -27.35 -0.69
C SER A 142 12.45 -28.73 -0.98
N PRO A 143 13.22 -29.82 -0.90
CA PRO A 143 12.72 -31.20 -1.01
C PRO A 143 12.07 -31.72 0.29
N LEU A 144 11.63 -30.85 1.21
CA LEU A 144 11.27 -31.23 2.57
C LEU A 144 9.83 -31.71 2.73
N ARG A 145 9.70 -33.03 2.59
CA ARG A 145 8.87 -34.06 3.24
C ARG A 145 8.23 -33.73 4.62
N ILE A 146 7.26 -32.81 4.72
CA ILE A 146 6.52 -32.58 5.98
C ILE A 146 5.05 -32.27 5.70
N VAL A 147 4.15 -33.00 6.38
CA VAL A 147 2.67 -33.05 6.32
C VAL A 147 1.98 -31.78 6.88
N ASN A 148 0.83 -31.34 6.32
CA ASN A 148 0.02 -30.14 6.68
C ASN A 148 0.49 -28.75 6.21
N GLY A 149 1.27 -28.68 5.12
CA GLY A 149 1.91 -27.43 4.68
C GLY A 149 3.06 -27.08 5.62
N PHE A 150 3.81 -26.03 5.31
CA PHE A 150 4.91 -25.59 6.16
C PHE A 150 4.89 -24.08 6.31
N GLU A 151 5.47 -23.59 7.41
CA GLU A 151 5.54 -22.16 7.68
C GLU A 151 6.25 -21.45 6.53
N ALA A 152 5.56 -20.48 5.93
CA ALA A 152 6.12 -19.66 4.87
C ALA A 152 7.29 -18.84 5.43
N VAL A 153 8.27 -18.51 4.59
CA VAL A 153 9.26 -17.50 4.98
C VAL A 153 8.49 -16.22 5.31
N PRO A 154 8.68 -15.60 6.49
CA PRO A 154 7.94 -14.40 6.86
C PRO A 154 7.97 -13.36 5.75
N HIS A 155 6.79 -12.87 5.36
CA HIS A 155 6.59 -11.86 4.30
C HIS A 155 7.04 -12.27 2.88
N SER A 156 7.24 -13.56 2.60
CA SER A 156 7.56 -14.04 1.24
C SER A 156 6.37 -14.01 0.27
N PHE A 157 5.14 -13.94 0.80
CA PHE A 157 3.88 -13.76 0.05
C PHE A 157 3.18 -12.46 0.48
N PRO A 158 3.73 -11.30 0.12
CA PRO A 158 3.28 -9.98 0.62
C PRO A 158 1.87 -9.56 0.17
N TRP A 159 1.27 -10.31 -0.77
CA TRP A 159 -0.12 -10.15 -1.22
C TRP A 159 -1.12 -10.97 -0.42
N ALA A 160 -0.70 -11.85 0.50
CA ALA A 160 -1.61 -12.70 1.27
C ALA A 160 -2.46 -11.85 2.23
N VAL A 161 -3.76 -12.14 2.27
CA VAL A 161 -4.72 -11.44 3.13
C VAL A 161 -5.41 -12.44 4.06
N SER A 162 -5.51 -12.08 5.34
CA SER A 162 -6.41 -12.74 6.27
C SER A 162 -7.69 -11.92 6.39
N LEU A 163 -8.81 -12.43 5.89
CA LEU A 163 -10.13 -11.88 6.14
C LEU A 163 -10.60 -12.30 7.54
N GLN A 164 -11.05 -11.33 8.32
CA GLN A 164 -11.37 -11.50 9.73
C GLN A 164 -12.80 -11.03 10.01
N TYR A 165 -13.62 -11.90 10.59
CA TYR A 165 -14.92 -11.56 11.14
C TYR A 165 -14.83 -11.57 12.66
N LYS A 166 -15.20 -10.46 13.32
CA LYS A 166 -15.11 -10.30 14.80
C LYS A 166 -13.71 -10.63 15.35
N ASN A 167 -12.67 -10.21 14.64
CA ASN A 167 -11.25 -10.48 14.93
C ASN A 167 -10.81 -11.96 14.82
N VAL A 168 -11.65 -12.82 14.26
CA VAL A 168 -11.34 -14.23 14.01
C VAL A 168 -11.10 -14.41 12.52
N HIS A 169 -10.01 -15.08 12.16
CA HIS A 169 -9.72 -15.44 10.79
C HIS A 169 -10.78 -16.40 10.25
N ASP A 170 -11.34 -16.05 9.09
CA ASP A 170 -12.46 -16.76 8.47
C ASP A 170 -12.11 -17.25 7.07
N CYS A 171 -11.56 -16.35 6.24
CA CYS A 171 -11.12 -16.65 4.88
C CYS A 171 -9.77 -16.00 4.56
N GLY A 172 -9.16 -16.45 3.48
CA GLY A 172 -8.06 -15.79 2.79
C GLY A 172 -8.50 -14.79 1.72
N GLY A 173 -7.51 -14.11 1.15
CA GLY A 173 -7.66 -13.22 0.00
C GLY A 173 -6.30 -12.87 -0.59
N VAL A 174 -6.29 -12.15 -1.71
CA VAL A 174 -5.07 -11.58 -2.30
C VAL A 174 -5.24 -10.10 -2.63
N ILE A 175 -4.20 -9.32 -2.35
CA ILE A 175 -4.14 -7.89 -2.71
C ILE A 175 -3.95 -7.79 -4.22
N ILE A 176 -4.86 -7.11 -4.91
CA ILE A 176 -4.79 -6.92 -6.37
C ILE A 176 -4.46 -5.47 -6.75
N ASP A 177 -4.80 -4.51 -5.88
CA ASP A 177 -4.32 -3.13 -5.93
C ASP A 177 -4.45 -2.47 -4.54
N GLN A 178 -4.23 -1.15 -4.45
CA GLN A 178 -4.22 -0.41 -3.18
C GLN A 178 -5.61 -0.34 -2.48
N TRP A 179 -6.71 -0.61 -3.19
CA TRP A 179 -8.10 -0.50 -2.71
C TRP A 179 -8.86 -1.82 -2.74
N HIS A 180 -8.36 -2.82 -3.47
CA HIS A 180 -9.11 -4.03 -3.76
C HIS A 180 -8.39 -5.30 -3.32
N ILE A 181 -9.18 -6.21 -2.75
CA ILE A 181 -8.77 -7.57 -2.41
C ILE A 181 -9.67 -8.53 -3.18
N LEU A 182 -9.05 -9.51 -3.85
CA LEU A 182 -9.76 -10.61 -4.49
C LEU A 182 -9.91 -11.77 -3.51
N THR A 183 -11.09 -12.37 -3.47
CA THR A 183 -11.42 -13.52 -2.62
C THR A 183 -12.54 -14.36 -3.24
N ALA A 184 -13.05 -15.36 -2.53
CA ALA A 184 -14.17 -16.19 -2.97
C ALA A 184 -15.51 -15.50 -2.63
N ALA A 185 -16.55 -15.74 -3.42
CA ALA A 185 -17.87 -15.19 -3.16
C ALA A 185 -18.48 -15.72 -1.86
N HIS A 186 -18.28 -17.01 -1.57
CA HIS A 186 -18.81 -17.63 -0.36
C HIS A 186 -18.22 -17.04 0.93
N CYS A 187 -17.03 -16.44 0.87
CA CYS A 187 -16.44 -15.71 2.00
C CYS A 187 -17.13 -14.37 2.29
N LEU A 188 -17.96 -13.88 1.35
CA LEU A 188 -18.58 -12.55 1.42
C LEU A 188 -20.07 -12.58 1.81
N ASP A 189 -20.64 -13.76 2.09
CA ASP A 189 -22.08 -13.93 2.36
C ASP A 189 -22.55 -13.25 3.67
N TYR A 190 -21.63 -12.66 4.44
CA TYR A 190 -21.90 -11.90 5.67
C TYR A 190 -22.20 -10.40 5.43
N SER A 191 -22.74 -10.03 4.26
CA SER A 191 -22.84 -8.64 3.78
C SER A 191 -23.56 -7.65 4.71
N ASN A 192 -24.34 -8.12 5.68
CA ASN A 192 -25.13 -7.29 6.58
C ASN A 192 -24.36 -6.78 7.82
N ASP A 193 -23.10 -7.18 8.04
CA ASP A 193 -22.32 -6.84 9.24
C ASP A 193 -20.89 -6.36 8.92
N LEU A 194 -20.78 -5.40 7.97
CA LEU A 194 -19.49 -4.85 7.52
C LEU A 194 -18.63 -4.28 8.65
N GLY A 195 -19.24 -3.73 9.71
CA GLY A 195 -18.53 -3.14 10.84
C GLY A 195 -17.68 -4.14 11.65
N ASN A 196 -17.94 -5.44 11.51
CA ASN A 196 -17.18 -6.50 12.16
C ASN A 196 -16.21 -7.22 11.20
N TYR A 197 -16.12 -6.78 9.94
CA TYR A 197 -15.33 -7.43 8.90
C TYR A 197 -14.10 -6.58 8.53
N PHE A 198 -12.92 -7.20 8.59
CA PHE A 198 -11.65 -6.54 8.33
C PHE A 198 -10.75 -7.40 7.46
N ALA A 199 -9.93 -6.75 6.64
CA ALA A 199 -8.83 -7.40 5.94
C ALA A 199 -7.51 -7.10 6.64
N ARG A 200 -6.77 -8.13 7.03
CA ARG A 200 -5.41 -8.00 7.56
C ARG A 200 -4.39 -8.30 6.49
N VAL A 201 -3.53 -7.33 6.17
CA VAL A 201 -2.49 -7.43 5.13
C VAL A 201 -1.09 -7.31 5.71
N GLY A 202 -0.09 -7.94 5.08
CA GLY A 202 1.32 -7.87 5.52
C GLY A 202 1.66 -8.64 6.79
N ALA A 203 0.74 -9.46 7.29
CA ALA A 203 1.00 -10.28 8.46
C ALA A 203 1.75 -11.55 8.07
N HIS A 204 2.75 -11.94 8.87
CA HIS A 204 3.18 -13.34 8.92
C HIS A 204 2.43 -14.05 10.05
N ASN A 205 2.52 -13.47 11.26
CA ASN A 205 1.67 -13.84 12.38
C ASN A 205 0.44 -12.92 12.43
N ARG A 206 -0.75 -13.48 12.14
CA ARG A 206 -2.01 -12.73 12.03
C ARG A 206 -2.53 -12.15 13.36
N LEU A 207 -1.95 -12.55 14.48
CA LEU A 207 -2.35 -12.09 15.82
C LEU A 207 -1.53 -10.88 16.30
N SER A 208 -0.37 -10.59 15.69
CA SER A 208 0.57 -9.59 16.20
C SER A 208 1.13 -8.62 15.16
N SER A 209 0.83 -8.81 13.87
CA SER A 209 1.43 -8.01 12.78
C SER A 209 0.42 -7.66 11.68
N GLY A 210 0.84 -6.79 10.76
CA GLY A 210 0.08 -6.38 9.59
C GLY A 210 -0.83 -5.16 9.78
N GLN A 211 -1.28 -4.59 8.67
CA GLN A 211 -2.24 -3.48 8.63
C GLN A 211 -3.65 -4.05 8.72
N LEU A 212 -4.51 -3.45 9.54
CA LEU A 212 -5.91 -3.80 9.64
C LEU A 212 -6.74 -2.83 8.79
N MET A 213 -7.30 -3.34 7.71
CA MET A 213 -8.00 -2.55 6.69
C MET A 213 -9.52 -2.64 6.88
N PRO A 214 -10.22 -1.51 7.10
CA PRO A 214 -11.67 -1.47 7.12
C PRO A 214 -12.26 -1.71 5.72
N ILE A 215 -13.43 -2.32 5.67
CA ILE A 215 -14.10 -2.71 4.43
C ILE A 215 -15.26 -1.75 4.14
N ALA A 216 -15.30 -1.23 2.91
CA ALA A 216 -16.36 -0.34 2.44
C ALA A 216 -17.48 -1.11 1.72
N GLU A 217 -17.12 -2.10 0.90
CA GLU A 217 -18.09 -2.83 0.07
C GLU A 217 -17.62 -4.27 -0.19
N LEU A 218 -18.59 -5.19 -0.21
CA LEU A 218 -18.40 -6.57 -0.64
C LEU A 218 -19.10 -6.76 -1.99
N VAL A 219 -18.34 -7.08 -3.02
CA VAL A 219 -18.83 -7.22 -4.40
C VAL A 219 -18.78 -8.70 -4.78
N ILE A 220 -19.93 -9.37 -4.73
CA ILE A 220 -20.10 -10.75 -5.15
C ILE A 220 -20.34 -10.82 -6.67
N HIS A 221 -19.76 -11.79 -7.37
CA HIS A 221 -20.05 -12.00 -8.78
C HIS A 221 -21.56 -12.26 -8.99
N PRO A 222 -22.23 -11.59 -9.94
CA PRO A 222 -23.69 -11.61 -10.05
C PRO A 222 -24.29 -12.98 -10.41
N THR A 223 -23.49 -13.90 -10.93
CA THR A 223 -23.91 -15.27 -11.28
C THR A 223 -23.46 -16.33 -10.28
N TYR A 224 -22.86 -15.91 -9.15
CA TYR A 224 -22.47 -16.82 -8.07
C TYR A 224 -23.67 -17.68 -7.64
N ASN A 225 -23.46 -18.99 -7.58
CA ASN A 225 -24.48 -19.97 -7.22
C ASN A 225 -23.93 -20.91 -6.16
N GLU A 226 -24.23 -20.62 -4.89
CA GLU A 226 -23.74 -21.39 -3.74
C GLU A 226 -24.03 -22.90 -3.86
N PRO A 227 -25.25 -23.36 -4.22
CA PRO A 227 -25.54 -24.79 -4.33
C PRO A 227 -24.68 -25.56 -5.33
N ARG A 228 -24.09 -24.85 -6.30
CA ARG A 228 -23.21 -25.44 -7.33
C ARG A 228 -21.75 -25.02 -7.16
N SER A 229 -21.47 -24.11 -6.23
CA SER A 229 -20.19 -23.43 -6.03
C SER A 229 -19.60 -22.91 -7.35
N THR A 230 -20.47 -22.47 -8.28
CA THR A 230 -20.04 -21.88 -9.56
C THR A 230 -19.92 -20.38 -9.43
N ASP A 231 -18.98 -19.80 -10.17
CA ASP A 231 -18.71 -18.37 -10.18
C ASP A 231 -18.38 -17.82 -8.79
N ASP A 232 -17.69 -18.64 -8.00
CA ASP A 232 -17.30 -18.36 -6.62
C ASP A 232 -16.09 -17.41 -6.57
N ILE A 233 -16.35 -16.14 -6.89
CA ILE A 233 -15.38 -15.06 -6.90
C ILE A 233 -16.01 -13.76 -6.39
N GLY A 234 -15.25 -13.04 -5.57
CA GLY A 234 -15.69 -11.81 -4.93
C GLY A 234 -14.55 -10.81 -4.84
N ILE A 235 -14.90 -9.52 -4.81
CA ILE A 235 -13.97 -8.41 -4.60
C ILE A 235 -14.40 -7.63 -3.38
N ILE A 236 -13.45 -7.34 -2.50
CA ILE A 236 -13.63 -6.44 -1.36
C ILE A 236 -13.06 -5.09 -1.75
N ARG A 237 -13.85 -4.03 -1.56
CA ARG A 237 -13.37 -2.64 -1.61
C ARG A 237 -13.06 -2.15 -0.21
N LEU A 238 -11.85 -1.66 -0.02
CA LEU A 238 -11.39 -1.12 1.24
C LEU A 238 -11.86 0.31 1.44
N ALA A 239 -12.15 0.68 2.69
CA ALA A 239 -12.52 2.05 3.04
C ALA A 239 -11.31 3.00 3.12
N SER A 240 -10.10 2.45 3.24
CA SER A 240 -8.83 3.19 3.20
C SER A 240 -7.80 2.45 2.34
N PRO A 241 -6.83 3.16 1.73
CA PRO A 241 -5.87 2.53 0.84
C PRO A 241 -4.85 1.74 1.66
N ILE A 242 -4.42 0.61 1.10
CA ILE A 242 -3.28 -0.15 1.60
C ILE A 242 -2.02 0.73 1.45
N THR A 243 -1.23 0.80 2.52
CA THR A 243 0.12 1.37 2.42
C THR A 243 1.08 0.27 1.99
N PHE A 244 1.55 0.31 0.76
CA PHE A 244 2.48 -0.70 0.27
C PHE A 244 3.87 -0.57 0.92
N SER A 245 4.55 -1.70 1.07
CA SER A 245 5.88 -1.81 1.68
C SER A 245 6.57 -3.09 1.22
N GLN A 246 7.80 -3.37 1.68
CA GLN A 246 8.47 -4.64 1.35
C GLN A 246 7.68 -5.88 1.81
N ASP A 247 6.80 -5.73 2.80
CA ASP A 247 6.00 -6.80 3.37
C ASP A 247 4.54 -6.78 2.86
N VAL A 248 4.16 -5.76 2.07
CA VAL A 248 2.80 -5.58 1.50
C VAL A 248 2.90 -5.15 0.04
N GLN A 249 2.53 -6.04 -0.87
CA GLN A 249 2.64 -5.83 -2.32
C GLN A 249 1.42 -6.45 -3.02
N PRO A 250 0.99 -5.93 -4.16
CA PRO A 250 -0.08 -6.53 -4.95
C PRO A 250 0.43 -7.76 -5.72
N ILE A 251 -0.44 -8.73 -5.98
CA ILE A 251 -0.16 -9.83 -6.91
C ILE A 251 -0.61 -9.48 -8.32
N CYS A 252 0.06 -10.04 -9.34
CA CYS A 252 -0.45 -9.91 -10.70
C CYS A 252 -1.71 -10.75 -10.90
N LEU A 253 -2.68 -10.20 -11.61
CA LEU A 253 -3.79 -11.00 -12.13
C LEU A 253 -3.35 -11.73 -13.39
N VAL A 254 -3.84 -12.96 -13.57
CA VAL A 254 -3.62 -13.74 -14.77
C VAL A 254 -4.53 -13.24 -15.88
N ASP A 255 -3.93 -12.91 -17.04
CA ASP A 255 -4.63 -12.98 -18.32
C ASP A 255 -4.39 -14.36 -18.95
N ASN A 256 -5.10 -14.70 -20.03
CA ASN A 256 -5.00 -16.02 -20.68
C ASN A 256 -3.54 -16.43 -21.00
N ALA A 257 -2.61 -15.49 -21.19
CA ALA A 257 -1.21 -15.78 -21.50
C ALA A 257 -0.39 -16.20 -20.26
N ALA A 258 -0.83 -15.86 -19.05
CA ALA A 258 -0.17 -16.19 -17.79
C ALA A 258 -0.75 -17.42 -17.09
N GLU A 259 -1.69 -18.13 -17.72
CA GLU A 259 -2.29 -19.33 -17.12
C GLU A 259 -1.27 -20.45 -16.88
N PRO A 260 -1.38 -21.16 -15.75
CA PRO A 260 -0.55 -22.31 -15.46
C PRO A 260 -0.94 -23.48 -16.37
N PRO A 261 -0.01 -24.03 -17.18
CA PRO A 261 -0.27 -25.23 -17.96
C PRO A 261 -0.57 -26.44 -17.08
N LEU A 262 -1.14 -27.50 -17.66
CA LEU A 262 -1.19 -28.81 -17.00
C LEU A 262 0.18 -29.20 -16.49
N ASP A 263 0.19 -29.89 -15.34
CA ASP A 263 1.40 -30.37 -14.67
C ASP A 263 2.33 -29.29 -14.11
N SER A 264 2.00 -28.02 -14.27
CA SER A 264 2.77 -26.93 -13.68
C SER A 264 2.67 -26.95 -12.15
N THR A 265 3.75 -26.50 -11.51
CA THR A 265 3.80 -26.31 -10.06
C THR A 265 3.12 -25.00 -9.70
N VAL A 266 2.22 -25.07 -8.74
CA VAL A 266 1.48 -23.93 -8.18
C VAL A 266 1.53 -24.01 -6.65
N TYR A 267 1.20 -22.91 -5.98
CA TYR A 267 1.27 -22.80 -4.53
C TYR A 267 -0.03 -22.26 -3.97
N VAL A 268 -0.40 -22.71 -2.78
CA VAL A 268 -1.45 -22.11 -1.96
C VAL A 268 -0.82 -21.64 -0.66
N VAL A 269 -1.31 -20.52 -0.14
CA VAL A 269 -0.86 -19.96 1.14
C VAL A 269 -2.06 -19.53 1.96
N GLY A 270 -1.98 -19.68 3.27
CA GLY A 270 -3.07 -19.31 4.16
C GLY A 270 -2.80 -19.61 5.63
N TRP A 271 -3.79 -19.27 6.45
CA TRP A 271 -3.80 -19.52 7.89
C TRP A 271 -4.86 -20.57 8.27
N GLY A 272 -5.35 -21.32 7.28
CA GLY A 272 -6.37 -22.34 7.48
C GLY A 272 -5.99 -23.40 8.51
N ASN A 273 -6.99 -24.19 8.89
CA ASN A 273 -6.85 -25.25 9.89
C ASN A 273 -5.79 -26.26 9.44
N THR A 274 -4.89 -26.58 10.37
CA THR A 274 -3.82 -27.58 10.16
C THR A 274 -4.21 -28.98 10.65
N ALA A 275 -5.35 -29.11 11.32
CA ALA A 275 -5.84 -30.36 11.86
C ALA A 275 -7.19 -30.73 11.25
N HIS A 276 -7.25 -31.93 10.69
CA HIS A 276 -8.34 -32.50 9.89
C HIS A 276 -9.72 -32.58 10.62
N GLN A 277 -9.80 -32.21 11.91
CA GLN A 277 -10.89 -32.55 12.84
C GLN A 277 -11.21 -31.49 13.92
N MET A 278 -10.54 -30.32 13.98
CA MET A 278 -10.81 -29.32 15.03
C MET A 278 -11.26 -27.98 14.45
N TRP A 279 -12.52 -27.64 14.70
CA TRP A 279 -13.07 -26.28 14.56
C TRP A 279 -12.21 -25.33 15.43
N ASN A 280 -11.71 -24.22 14.87
CA ASN A 280 -10.84 -23.21 15.51
C ASN A 280 -9.34 -23.56 15.70
N SER A 281 -8.73 -24.33 14.79
CA SER A 281 -7.28 -24.62 14.80
C SER A 281 -6.49 -23.87 13.71
N SER A 282 -6.96 -22.68 13.34
CA SER A 282 -6.32 -21.85 12.32
C SER A 282 -4.92 -21.42 12.77
N SER A 283 -3.95 -21.60 11.90
CA SER A 283 -2.56 -21.28 12.21
C SER A 283 -2.41 -19.79 12.56
N PRO A 284 -1.63 -19.43 13.59
CA PRO A 284 -1.27 -18.04 13.83
C PRO A 284 -0.29 -17.53 12.76
N VAL A 285 0.54 -18.40 12.17
CA VAL A 285 1.57 -18.07 11.17
C VAL A 285 1.13 -18.49 9.77
N LEU A 286 1.59 -17.76 8.74
CA LEU A 286 1.27 -18.08 7.35
C LEU A 286 1.93 -19.40 6.95
N LEU A 287 1.14 -20.29 6.35
CA LEU A 287 1.60 -21.56 5.82
C LEU A 287 1.60 -21.50 4.29
N GLN A 288 2.42 -22.36 3.68
CA GLN A 288 2.43 -22.59 2.24
C GLN A 288 2.40 -24.09 1.92
N ALA A 289 1.77 -24.44 0.81
CA ALA A 289 1.77 -25.79 0.24
C ALA A 289 2.02 -25.76 -1.26
N ARG A 290 2.71 -26.78 -1.76
CA ARG A 290 3.03 -26.98 -3.17
C ARG A 290 2.03 -27.96 -3.77
N LEU A 291 1.47 -27.60 -4.92
CA LEU A 291 0.47 -28.38 -5.66
C LEU A 291 0.86 -28.48 -7.14
N ARG A 292 0.16 -29.34 -7.88
CA ARG A 292 0.30 -29.52 -9.33
C ARG A 292 -1.05 -29.35 -10.01
N VAL A 293 -1.08 -28.61 -11.12
CA VAL A 293 -2.28 -28.49 -11.95
C VAL A 293 -2.59 -29.82 -12.63
N ILE A 294 -3.84 -30.25 -12.54
CA ILE A 294 -4.35 -31.47 -13.18
C ILE A 294 -5.45 -31.10 -14.18
N SER A 295 -5.76 -32.03 -15.09
CA SER A 295 -6.65 -31.78 -16.21
C SER A 295 -8.13 -31.76 -15.86
N ASP A 296 -8.53 -32.44 -14.80
CA ASP A 296 -9.94 -32.75 -14.57
C ASP A 296 -10.16 -33.13 -13.08
N CYS A 297 -11.17 -32.51 -12.44
CA CYS A 297 -11.69 -32.92 -11.12
C CYS A 297 -13.07 -33.60 -11.17
N SER A 298 -13.73 -33.65 -12.33
CA SER A 298 -15.08 -34.20 -12.55
C SER A 298 -15.23 -35.66 -12.12
N MET A 299 -14.14 -36.43 -12.08
CA MET A 299 -14.18 -37.79 -11.52
C MET A 299 -14.50 -37.81 -10.02
N TYR A 300 -14.32 -36.67 -9.33
CA TYR A 300 -14.56 -36.49 -7.89
C TYR A 300 -15.78 -35.60 -7.62
N PHE A 301 -16.18 -34.75 -8.57
CA PHE A 301 -17.29 -33.81 -8.43
C PHE A 301 -18.28 -33.95 -9.58
N ALA A 302 -19.58 -33.97 -9.27
CA ALA A 302 -20.63 -34.17 -10.28
C ALA A 302 -20.72 -33.05 -11.33
N TYR A 303 -20.05 -31.91 -11.12
CA TYR A 303 -20.03 -30.75 -12.00
C TYR A 303 -18.63 -30.14 -12.02
N GLU A 304 -18.14 -29.81 -13.22
CA GLU A 304 -16.95 -28.99 -13.44
C GLU A 304 -17.32 -27.87 -14.41
N ALA A 305 -17.02 -26.63 -14.03
CA ALA A 305 -17.21 -25.48 -14.88
C ALA A 305 -15.88 -25.14 -15.58
N ILE A 306 -15.94 -24.66 -16.83
CA ILE A 306 -14.77 -24.15 -17.58
C ILE A 306 -14.02 -23.04 -16.79
N SER A 307 -14.73 -22.40 -15.86
CA SER A 307 -14.21 -21.36 -14.98
C SER A 307 -13.47 -21.89 -13.74
N GLN A 308 -13.04 -23.15 -13.72
CA GLN A 308 -12.34 -23.78 -12.60
C GLN A 308 -10.91 -24.21 -12.96
N VAL A 309 -10.04 -24.28 -11.94
CA VAL A 309 -8.70 -24.89 -12.01
C VAL A 309 -8.61 -25.99 -10.97
N CYS A 310 -8.09 -27.13 -11.41
CA CYS A 310 -7.94 -28.32 -10.61
C CYS A 310 -6.50 -28.55 -10.22
N THR A 311 -6.27 -28.92 -8.96
CA THR A 311 -4.93 -29.26 -8.48
C THR A 311 -4.91 -30.51 -7.61
N ALA A 312 -3.79 -31.22 -7.65
CA ALA A 312 -3.51 -32.36 -6.79
C ALA A 312 -2.12 -32.25 -6.15
N HIS A 313 -1.88 -33.11 -5.16
CA HIS A 313 -0.60 -33.24 -4.47
C HIS A 313 0.52 -33.78 -5.37
N THR A 314 1.76 -33.40 -5.08
CA THR A 314 2.95 -33.81 -5.84
C THR A 314 3.55 -35.15 -5.38
N GLY A 315 2.73 -36.18 -5.14
CA GLY A 315 3.19 -37.57 -5.04
C GLY A 315 2.87 -38.32 -3.73
N PRO A 316 3.23 -39.61 -3.62
CA PRO A 316 2.79 -40.50 -2.53
C PRO A 316 3.43 -40.20 -1.16
N ALA A 317 4.46 -39.34 -1.11
CA ALA A 317 5.08 -38.84 0.11
C ALA A 317 4.48 -37.51 0.59
N ASP A 318 3.70 -36.84 -0.27
CA ASP A 318 2.99 -35.59 0.02
C ASP A 318 1.56 -35.92 0.48
N ARG A 319 1.46 -36.76 1.51
CA ARG A 319 0.18 -37.14 2.11
C ARG A 319 -0.37 -35.95 2.91
N ASP A 320 -1.67 -35.69 2.78
CA ASP A 320 -2.43 -34.71 3.58
C ASP A 320 -2.03 -33.23 3.36
N HIS A 321 -2.02 -32.76 2.11
CA HIS A 321 -1.46 -31.44 1.71
C HIS A 321 -2.33 -30.58 0.79
N GLY A 322 -3.44 -30.03 1.24
CA GLY A 322 -4.31 -29.20 0.40
C GLY A 322 -4.83 -27.99 1.13
N SER A 323 -5.64 -27.19 0.45
CA SER A 323 -6.43 -26.17 1.11
C SER A 323 -7.31 -26.81 2.19
N CYS A 324 -7.41 -26.18 3.35
CA CYS A 324 -8.35 -26.55 4.38
C CYS A 324 -9.26 -25.37 4.73
N GLN A 325 -10.17 -25.60 5.66
CA GLN A 325 -11.02 -24.57 6.25
C GLN A 325 -10.19 -23.36 6.68
N GLY A 326 -10.53 -22.16 6.20
CA GLY A 326 -9.79 -20.91 6.43
C GLY A 326 -8.84 -20.50 5.29
N ASP A 327 -8.47 -21.41 4.39
CA ASP A 327 -7.71 -21.04 3.18
C ASP A 327 -8.64 -20.57 2.04
N SER A 328 -9.95 -20.80 2.17
CA SER A 328 -11.01 -20.32 1.27
C SER A 328 -10.83 -18.86 0.90
N GLY A 329 -10.94 -18.52 -0.38
CA GLY A 329 -10.71 -17.16 -0.87
C GLY A 329 -9.24 -16.77 -1.03
N GLY A 330 -8.28 -17.56 -0.53
CA GLY A 330 -6.86 -17.37 -0.81
C GLY A 330 -6.51 -17.58 -2.29
N GLY A 331 -5.36 -17.06 -2.73
CA GLY A 331 -4.93 -17.18 -4.13
C GLY A 331 -4.25 -18.51 -4.45
N LEU A 332 -4.55 -19.08 -5.63
CA LEU A 332 -3.68 -20.06 -6.29
C LEU A 332 -2.54 -19.33 -6.98
N LEU A 333 -1.35 -19.47 -6.43
CA LEU A 333 -0.17 -18.70 -6.81
C LEU A 333 0.65 -19.44 -7.86
N TYR A 334 0.93 -18.78 -8.97
CA TYR A 334 1.74 -19.31 -10.05
C TYR A 334 2.94 -18.39 -10.33
N PHE A 335 4.14 -18.96 -10.33
CA PHE A 335 5.36 -18.21 -10.62
C PHE A 335 5.77 -18.41 -12.08
N LYS A 336 5.83 -17.33 -12.84
CA LYS A 336 6.20 -17.32 -14.26
C LYS A 336 7.04 -16.10 -14.59
N ASN A 337 8.14 -16.29 -15.30
CA ASN A 337 9.00 -15.21 -15.81
C ASN A 337 9.40 -14.16 -14.76
N GLY A 338 9.71 -14.59 -13.53
CA GLY A 338 10.14 -13.70 -12.46
C GLY A 338 9.02 -13.04 -11.66
N ARG A 339 7.74 -13.33 -11.95
CA ARG A 339 6.59 -12.75 -11.26
C ARG A 339 5.62 -13.79 -10.76
N TRP A 340 4.92 -13.42 -9.68
CA TRP A 340 3.83 -14.18 -9.09
C TRP A 340 2.48 -13.70 -9.60
N TYR A 341 1.63 -14.65 -9.94
CA TYR A 341 0.29 -14.42 -10.45
C TYR A 341 -0.75 -15.17 -9.62
N ALA A 342 -1.91 -14.55 -9.41
CA ALA A 342 -3.11 -15.23 -8.89
C ALA A 342 -3.83 -15.92 -10.05
N ALA A 343 -3.56 -17.20 -10.25
CA ALA A 343 -4.18 -18.04 -11.29
C ALA A 343 -5.59 -18.53 -10.93
N GLY A 344 -5.91 -18.49 -9.64
CA GLY A 344 -7.20 -18.91 -9.13
C GLY A 344 -7.45 -18.38 -7.73
N VAL A 345 -8.65 -18.62 -7.24
CA VAL A 345 -9.09 -18.35 -5.86
C VAL A 345 -9.56 -19.67 -5.26
N VAL A 346 -9.13 -20.00 -4.04
CA VAL A 346 -9.54 -21.23 -3.34
C VAL A 346 -11.06 -21.22 -3.18
N SER A 347 -11.74 -22.21 -3.76
CA SER A 347 -13.20 -22.30 -3.73
C SER A 347 -13.65 -23.43 -2.81
N TYR A 348 -13.39 -24.69 -3.17
CA TYR A 348 -13.78 -25.84 -2.34
C TYR A 348 -12.86 -27.04 -2.51
N ALA A 349 -12.92 -27.94 -1.52
CA ALA A 349 -12.27 -29.24 -1.52
C ALA A 349 -13.10 -30.24 -0.70
N ILE A 350 -13.02 -31.53 -1.03
CA ILE A 350 -13.60 -32.60 -0.20
C ILE A 350 -12.59 -32.97 0.89
N GLY A 351 -12.92 -32.63 2.13
CA GLY A 351 -11.99 -32.79 3.26
C GLY A 351 -10.81 -31.81 3.20
N CYS A 352 -9.97 -31.83 4.22
CA CYS A 352 -8.81 -30.97 4.31
C CYS A 352 -7.56 -31.67 3.78
N GLY A 353 -7.25 -31.44 2.51
CA GLY A 353 -6.03 -31.96 1.89
C GLY A 353 -5.95 -33.48 1.80
N GLN A 354 -7.09 -34.19 1.85
CA GLN A 354 -7.10 -35.64 1.70
C GLN A 354 -6.49 -36.03 0.35
N GLN A 355 -5.49 -36.92 0.40
CA GLN A 355 -4.72 -37.35 -0.78
C GLN A 355 -5.59 -37.82 -1.97
N ALA A 356 -6.81 -38.29 -1.70
CA ALA A 356 -7.74 -38.80 -2.69
C ALA A 356 -8.53 -37.71 -3.43
N PHE A 357 -8.57 -36.46 -2.96
CA PHE A 357 -9.45 -35.42 -3.49
C PHE A 357 -8.67 -34.17 -3.93
N PRO A 358 -8.89 -33.69 -5.16
CA PRO A 358 -8.27 -32.46 -5.62
C PRO A 358 -8.89 -31.24 -4.94
N THR A 359 -8.12 -30.14 -4.87
CA THR A 359 -8.65 -28.82 -4.53
C THR A 359 -9.09 -28.12 -5.81
N VAL A 360 -10.29 -27.53 -5.76
CA VAL A 360 -10.88 -26.74 -6.84
C VAL A 360 -10.76 -25.25 -6.56
N PHE A 361 -10.33 -24.52 -7.58
CA PHE A 361 -10.16 -23.07 -7.54
C PHE A 361 -11.02 -22.41 -8.61
N THR A 362 -11.56 -21.22 -8.32
CA THR A 362 -12.18 -20.36 -9.33
C THR A 362 -11.09 -19.72 -10.17
N LYS A 363 -11.11 -19.93 -11.48
CA LYS A 363 -10.10 -19.48 -12.45
C LYS A 363 -10.17 -17.97 -12.69
N THR A 364 -9.20 -17.21 -12.20
CA THR A 364 -9.22 -15.73 -12.27
C THR A 364 -9.29 -15.19 -13.69
N ALA A 365 -8.61 -15.84 -14.65
CA ALA A 365 -8.61 -15.44 -16.05
C ALA A 365 -10.02 -15.40 -16.67
N SER A 366 -10.92 -16.29 -16.23
CA SER A 366 -12.31 -16.34 -16.71
C SER A 366 -13.13 -15.11 -16.30
N TYR A 367 -12.68 -14.37 -15.28
CA TYR A 367 -13.37 -13.21 -14.71
C TYR A 367 -12.58 -11.91 -14.88
N ILE A 368 -11.50 -11.91 -15.68
CA ILE A 368 -10.59 -10.76 -15.75
C ILE A 368 -11.29 -9.47 -16.17
N GLU A 369 -12.27 -9.56 -17.08
CA GLU A 369 -13.06 -8.40 -17.52
C GLU A 369 -13.98 -7.88 -16.41
N TRP A 370 -14.64 -8.77 -15.67
CA TRP A 370 -15.44 -8.38 -14.51
C TRP A 370 -14.58 -7.75 -13.42
N ILE A 371 -13.41 -8.35 -13.12
CA ILE A 371 -12.47 -7.81 -12.13
C ILE A 371 -12.05 -6.38 -12.52
N ARG A 372 -11.67 -6.17 -13.78
CA ARG A 372 -11.29 -4.84 -14.30
C ARG A 372 -12.45 -3.84 -14.21
N GLU A 373 -13.67 -4.28 -14.50
CA GLU A 373 -14.85 -3.43 -14.37
C GLU A 373 -15.01 -2.93 -12.93
N ILE A 374 -14.90 -3.83 -11.94
CA ILE A 374 -15.03 -3.46 -10.52
C ILE A 374 -13.91 -2.52 -10.06
N ILE A 375 -12.67 -2.80 -10.45
CA ILE A 375 -11.50 -1.98 -10.09
C ILE A 375 -11.60 -0.56 -10.65
N ASN A 376 -12.15 -0.41 -11.86
CA ASN A 376 -12.24 0.89 -12.56
C ASN A 376 -13.51 1.68 -12.20
N ARG A 377 -14.49 1.07 -11.53
CA ARG A 377 -15.71 1.75 -11.11
C ARG A 377 -15.38 2.85 -10.07
N PRO A 378 -15.91 4.07 -10.22
CA PRO A 378 -15.68 5.16 -9.28
C PRO A 378 -16.15 4.80 -7.87
N ARG A 379 -15.44 5.33 -6.87
CA ARG A 379 -15.86 5.24 -5.47
C ARG A 379 -17.05 6.18 -5.24
N VAL A 380 -18.14 5.65 -4.71
CA VAL A 380 -19.28 6.47 -4.28
C VAL A 380 -18.99 6.89 -2.85
N ASN A 381 -18.79 8.20 -2.65
CA ASN A 381 -18.50 8.79 -1.34
C ASN A 381 -19.69 8.72 -0.38
#